data_AF-A0A2V6C228-F1
#
_entry.id   AF-A0A2V6C228-F1
#
_cell.length_a   1.000
_cell.length_b   1.000
_cell.length_c   1.000
_cell.angle_alpha   90.00
_cell.angle_beta   90.00
_cell.angle_gamma   90.00
#
_symmetry.space_group_name_H-M   'P 1'
#
loop_
_entity.id
_entity.type
_entity.pdbx_description
1 polymer ?
#
loop_
_entity_poly.entity_id
_entity_poly.type
_entity_poly.pdbx_seq_one_letter_code
_entity_poly.pdbx_strand_id
1 'polypeptide(L)'
;MQRRYPIGAEIISENETHFRVWAPKADKLAVVLEERTHPLAAEDDGYFSGTVNCSAGARYRFQINDGDAFPDPASRFQPDSPHGASCVVDPFSFKWTDANWGGRGVKLAGQIIYEMHIGTFTPEGTWRAAIDKLPDLKASGMTLLEV
;
A
#
# COMPACT_ATOMS: atom_id res chain seq x y z
N MET A 1 3.73 10.72 -18.82
CA MET A 1 4.01 10.50 -17.39
C MET A 1 4.41 9.04 -17.19
N GLN A 2 5.47 8.76 -16.45
CA GLN A 2 5.93 7.38 -16.19
C GLN A 2 5.54 6.99 -14.76
N ARG A 3 4.67 5.98 -14.61
CA ARG A 3 4.26 5.43 -13.32
C ARG A 3 5.10 4.21 -12.96
N ARG A 4 5.33 3.98 -11.68
CA ARG A 4 5.94 2.76 -11.13
C ARG A 4 4.93 1.62 -11.05
N TYR A 5 3.67 1.93 -10.76
CA TYR A 5 2.62 0.92 -10.59
C TYR A 5 1.51 1.09 -11.65
N PRO A 6 0.85 -0.01 -12.05
CA PRO A 6 -0.23 0.07 -13.04
C PRO A 6 -1.50 0.75 -12.49
N ILE A 7 -1.78 0.66 -11.18
CA ILE A 7 -2.99 1.20 -10.53
C ILE A 7 -2.69 1.74 -9.12
N GLY A 8 -3.71 2.29 -8.47
CA GLY A 8 -3.69 2.90 -7.13
C GLY A 8 -3.21 4.36 -7.14
N ALA A 9 -3.02 4.94 -5.95
CA ALA A 9 -2.51 6.31 -5.77
C ALA A 9 -0.98 6.38 -5.72
N GLU A 10 -0.36 7.10 -6.65
CA GLU A 10 1.11 7.23 -6.75
C GLU A 10 1.54 8.69 -6.72
N ILE A 11 2.42 9.03 -5.77
CA ILE A 11 3.02 10.37 -5.65
C ILE A 11 3.96 10.58 -6.83
N ILE A 12 3.78 11.69 -7.55
CA ILE A 12 4.60 12.06 -8.71
C ILE A 12 5.39 13.37 -8.52
N SER A 13 4.97 14.20 -7.58
CA SER A 13 5.70 15.37 -7.10
C SER A 13 5.34 15.63 -5.63
N GLU A 14 5.99 16.58 -4.97
CA GLU A 14 5.80 16.87 -3.53
C GLU A 14 4.33 17.07 -3.13
N ASN A 15 3.52 17.62 -4.03
CA ASN A 15 2.12 17.96 -3.78
C ASN A 15 1.15 17.34 -4.79
N GLU A 16 1.61 16.42 -5.64
CA GLU A 16 0.75 15.80 -6.65
C GLU A 16 0.78 14.29 -6.53
N THR A 17 -0.43 13.72 -6.49
CA THR A 17 -0.65 12.29 -6.55
C THR A 17 -1.49 11.96 -7.76
N HIS A 18 -1.05 10.98 -8.53
CA HIS A 18 -1.80 10.44 -9.65
C HIS A 18 -2.54 9.18 -9.24
N PHE A 19 -3.84 9.20 -9.45
CA PHE A 19 -4.75 8.11 -9.19
C PHE A 19 -5.03 7.36 -10.48
N ARG A 20 -5.09 6.02 -10.39
CA ARG A 20 -5.50 5.18 -11.52
C ARG A 20 -6.22 3.95 -11.02
N VAL A 21 -7.42 3.68 -11.52
CA VAL A 21 -8.24 2.54 -11.10
C VAL A 21 -8.93 1.93 -12.31
N TRP A 22 -9.11 0.61 -12.28
CA TRP A 22 -9.87 -0.10 -13.28
C TRP A 22 -11.33 -0.23 -12.84
N ALA A 23 -12.25 0.29 -13.65
CA ALA A 23 -13.68 0.31 -13.36
C ALA A 23 -14.50 0.27 -14.67
N PRO A 24 -14.42 -0.81 -15.46
CA PRO A 24 -14.96 -0.86 -16.83
C PRO A 24 -16.49 -0.74 -16.93
N LYS A 25 -17.20 -0.88 -15.80
CA LYS A 25 -18.66 -0.74 -15.71
C LYS A 25 -19.10 0.63 -15.18
N ALA A 26 -18.15 1.51 -14.84
CA ALA A 26 -18.45 2.86 -14.41
C ALA A 26 -18.57 3.78 -15.63
N ASP A 27 -19.54 4.69 -15.61
CA ASP A 27 -19.68 5.77 -16.59
C ASP A 27 -18.86 6.98 -16.17
N LYS A 28 -18.75 7.21 -14.85
CA LYS A 28 -17.96 8.27 -14.24
C LYS A 28 -17.24 7.75 -13.01
N LEU A 29 -16.05 8.29 -12.78
CA LEU A 29 -15.28 7.99 -11.58
C LEU A 29 -14.57 9.25 -11.10
N ALA A 30 -14.54 9.43 -9.78
CA ALA A 30 -13.88 10.54 -9.15
C ALA A 30 -13.10 10.09 -7.91
N VAL A 31 -12.05 10.83 -7.56
CA VAL A 31 -11.38 10.73 -6.27
C VAL A 31 -12.02 11.72 -5.32
N VAL A 32 -12.47 11.24 -4.17
CA VAL A 32 -12.94 12.08 -3.07
C VAL A 32 -11.81 12.20 -2.07
N LEU A 33 -11.30 13.42 -1.87
CA LEU A 33 -10.32 13.79 -0.86
C LEU A 33 -10.99 14.76 0.11
N GLU A 34 -11.12 14.38 1.37
CA GLU A 34 -11.91 15.15 2.36
C GLU A 34 -13.34 15.37 1.84
N GLU A 35 -13.77 16.61 1.65
CA GLU A 35 -15.08 17.00 1.08
C GLU A 35 -15.00 17.42 -0.40
N ARG A 36 -13.85 17.22 -1.05
CA ARG A 36 -13.62 17.62 -2.45
C ARG A 36 -13.62 16.42 -3.38
N THR A 37 -14.41 16.53 -4.44
CA THR A 37 -14.51 15.52 -5.50
C THR A 37 -13.72 15.95 -6.73
N HIS A 38 -12.83 15.07 -7.20
CA HIS A 38 -11.95 15.29 -8.34
C HIS A 38 -12.25 14.25 -9.42
N PRO A 39 -12.94 14.62 -10.51
CA PRO A 39 -13.23 13.70 -11.61
C PRO A 39 -11.95 13.12 -12.22
N LEU A 40 -11.97 11.82 -12.51
CA LEU A 40 -10.92 11.15 -13.28
C LEU A 40 -11.34 11.04 -14.74
N ALA A 41 -10.38 11.17 -15.65
CA ALA A 41 -10.60 10.96 -17.06
C ALA A 41 -10.70 9.46 -17.35
N ALA A 42 -11.66 9.07 -18.19
CA ALA A 42 -11.69 7.72 -18.74
C ALA A 42 -10.48 7.51 -19.66
N GLU A 43 -9.88 6.35 -19.56
CA GLU A 43 -8.84 5.81 -20.45
C GLU A 43 -9.41 4.60 -21.21
N ASP A 44 -8.61 4.08 -22.14
CA ASP A 44 -8.90 2.80 -22.80
C ASP A 44 -8.97 1.63 -21.78
N ASP A 45 -9.57 0.52 -22.21
CA ASP A 45 -9.70 -0.73 -21.44
C ASP A 45 -10.41 -0.61 -20.07
N GLY A 46 -11.19 0.46 -19.88
CA GLY A 46 -12.01 0.68 -18.69
C GLY A 46 -11.24 1.22 -17.49
N TYR A 47 -10.08 1.83 -17.72
CA TYR A 47 -9.34 2.55 -16.69
C TYR A 47 -9.84 3.99 -16.54
N PHE A 48 -9.64 4.55 -15.35
CA PHE A 48 -9.84 5.96 -15.06
C PHE A 48 -8.60 6.50 -14.36
N SER A 49 -8.16 7.70 -14.72
CA SER A 49 -6.99 8.32 -14.11
C SER A 49 -7.03 9.83 -14.02
N GLY A 50 -6.17 10.40 -13.19
CA GLY A 50 -6.02 11.83 -13.05
C GLY A 50 -5.04 12.20 -11.94
N THR A 51 -4.49 13.41 -12.06
CA THR A 51 -3.60 14.00 -11.06
C THR A 51 -4.42 14.93 -10.16
N VAL A 52 -4.21 14.80 -8.85
CA VAL A 52 -4.82 15.67 -7.85
C VAL A 52 -3.73 16.21 -6.93
N ASN A 53 -3.91 17.46 -6.48
CA ASN A 53 -3.01 18.13 -5.55
C ASN A 53 -3.20 17.57 -4.13
N CYS A 54 -2.48 16.50 -3.81
CA CYS A 54 -2.38 15.95 -2.46
C CYS A 54 -1.08 15.16 -2.28
N SER A 55 -0.62 15.07 -1.03
CA SER A 55 0.64 14.44 -0.64
C SER A 55 0.40 13.15 0.17
N ALA A 56 1.50 12.49 0.57
CA ALA A 56 1.45 11.35 1.49
C ALA A 56 0.62 11.65 2.75
N GLY A 57 -0.16 10.66 3.20
CA GLY A 57 -1.05 10.80 4.35
C GLY A 57 -2.48 11.23 3.99
N ALA A 58 -2.70 11.80 2.81
CA ALA A 58 -4.04 12.21 2.37
C ALA A 58 -4.99 11.01 2.32
N ARG A 59 -6.22 11.21 2.81
CA ARG A 59 -7.28 10.20 2.87
C ARG A 59 -8.19 10.33 1.65
N TYR A 60 -8.41 9.25 0.92
CA TYR A 60 -9.22 9.26 -0.30
C TYR A 60 -10.14 8.06 -0.45
N ARG A 61 -11.16 8.23 -1.29
CA ARG A 61 -12.06 7.17 -1.78
C ARG A 61 -12.30 7.36 -3.27
N PHE A 62 -12.76 6.31 -3.96
CA PHE A 62 -13.28 6.43 -5.32
C PHE A 62 -14.80 6.51 -5.30
N GLN A 63 -15.35 7.60 -5.82
CA GLN A 63 -16.78 7.76 -6.06
C GLN A 63 -17.12 7.27 -7.45
N ILE A 64 -18.14 6.42 -7.55
CA ILE A 64 -18.57 5.80 -8.81
C ILE A 64 -19.92 6.39 -9.21
N ASN A 65 -20.05 6.85 -10.46
CA ASN A 65 -21.31 7.34 -11.05
C ASN A 65 -22.04 8.38 -10.19
N ASP A 66 -21.31 9.32 -9.59
CA ASP A 66 -21.84 10.37 -8.69
C ASP A 66 -22.58 9.80 -7.44
N GLY A 67 -22.37 8.52 -7.11
CA GLY A 67 -23.01 7.80 -6.01
C GLY A 67 -22.08 7.54 -4.83
N ASP A 68 -22.04 6.28 -4.38
CA ASP A 68 -21.25 5.84 -3.23
C ASP A 68 -19.74 5.94 -3.45
N ALA A 69 -19.01 6.12 -2.35
CA ALA A 69 -17.56 6.24 -2.33
C ALA A 69 -16.89 5.05 -1.61
N PHE A 70 -16.01 4.35 -2.33
CA PHE A 70 -15.40 3.09 -1.91
C PHE A 70 -13.89 3.24 -1.65
N PRO A 71 -13.31 2.38 -0.78
CA PRO A 71 -11.86 2.28 -0.68
C PRO A 71 -11.22 1.89 -2.01
N ASP A 72 -9.95 2.23 -2.17
CA ASP A 72 -9.16 1.79 -3.31
C ASP A 72 -8.91 0.26 -3.24
N PRO A 73 -9.31 -0.53 -4.25
CA PRO A 73 -9.00 -1.95 -4.29
C PRO A 73 -7.49 -2.24 -4.36
N ALA A 74 -6.69 -1.26 -4.78
CA ALA A 74 -5.22 -1.29 -4.79
C ALA A 74 -4.62 -0.35 -3.73
N SER A 75 -5.34 -0.11 -2.62
CA SER A 75 -4.85 0.71 -1.51
C SER A 75 -3.51 0.19 -0.98
N ARG A 76 -2.59 1.12 -0.71
CA ARG A 76 -1.29 0.82 -0.06
C ARG A 76 -1.38 0.83 1.46
N PHE A 77 -2.43 1.42 2.03
CA PHE A 77 -2.66 1.46 3.47
C PHE A 77 -4.11 1.81 3.81
N GLN A 78 -4.75 0.98 4.64
CA GLN A 78 -6.07 1.23 5.23
C GLN A 78 -5.90 1.59 6.72
N PRO A 79 -6.00 2.88 7.08
CA PRO A 79 -5.71 3.36 8.43
C PRO A 79 -6.80 3.04 9.47
N ASP A 80 -8.07 3.08 9.06
CA ASP A 80 -9.20 3.00 9.99
C ASP A 80 -9.87 1.63 9.93
N SER A 81 -10.20 1.16 8.72
CA SER A 81 -10.77 -0.18 8.47
C SER A 81 -10.68 -0.55 6.99
N PRO A 82 -10.94 -1.82 6.60
CA PRO A 82 -11.02 -2.21 5.20
C PRO A 82 -12.04 -1.42 4.37
N HIS A 83 -13.11 -0.92 4.99
CA HIS A 83 -14.14 -0.08 4.35
C HIS A 83 -13.89 1.43 4.52
N GLY A 84 -12.83 1.79 5.26
CA GLY A 84 -12.38 3.14 5.52
C GLY A 84 -11.78 3.82 4.28
N ALA A 85 -11.47 5.11 4.41
CA ALA A 85 -10.76 5.82 3.35
C ALA A 85 -9.34 5.27 3.20
N SER A 86 -8.89 5.13 1.96
CA SER A 86 -7.51 4.75 1.65
C SER A 86 -6.55 5.90 1.89
N CYS A 87 -5.29 5.59 2.12
CA CYS A 87 -4.25 6.57 2.43
C CYS A 87 -3.19 6.59 1.32
N VAL A 88 -2.84 7.80 0.87
CA VAL A 88 -1.68 7.97 -0.02
C VAL A 88 -0.41 7.63 0.79
N VAL A 89 0.45 6.77 0.24
CA VAL A 89 1.70 6.33 0.88
C VAL A 89 2.87 6.75 -0.01
N ASP A 90 3.87 7.40 0.61
CA ASP A 90 5.18 7.61 -0.03
C ASP A 90 6.06 6.37 0.17
N PRO A 91 6.37 5.60 -0.89
CA PRO A 91 7.20 4.41 -0.80
C PRO A 91 8.69 4.71 -0.53
N PHE A 92 9.13 5.97 -0.63
CA PHE A 92 10.52 6.40 -0.44
C PHE A 92 10.76 7.11 0.91
N SER A 93 9.71 7.25 1.72
CA SER A 93 9.79 7.86 3.05
C SER A 93 10.69 7.09 4.01
N PHE A 94 10.67 5.75 3.93
CA PHE A 94 11.50 4.89 4.77
C PHE A 94 12.96 4.87 4.30
N LYS A 95 13.88 5.16 5.22
CA LYS A 95 15.33 5.11 4.97
C LYS A 95 15.84 3.71 5.25
N TRP A 96 15.84 2.89 4.21
CA TRP A 96 16.41 1.54 4.22
C TRP A 96 17.90 1.57 4.62
N THR A 97 18.31 0.65 5.51
CA THR A 97 19.70 0.50 6.00
C THR A 97 20.31 -0.86 5.60
N ASP A 98 19.58 -1.63 4.83
CA ASP A 98 19.88 -3.00 4.41
C ASP A 98 20.49 -3.04 2.99
N ALA A 99 21.13 -1.96 2.53
CA ALA A 99 21.76 -1.94 1.20
C ALA A 99 22.84 -3.04 1.01
N ASN A 100 23.45 -3.49 2.12
CA ASN A 100 24.41 -4.60 2.14
C ASN A 100 23.76 -5.96 2.40
N TRP A 101 22.43 -6.00 2.54
CA TRP A 101 21.67 -7.24 2.50
C TRP A 101 21.78 -7.79 1.08
N GLY A 102 22.75 -8.67 0.87
CA GLY A 102 23.26 -9.03 -0.44
C GLY A 102 22.28 -9.73 -1.38
N GLY A 103 20.98 -9.81 -1.06
CA GLY A 103 19.89 -10.20 -1.96
C GLY A 103 20.02 -11.60 -2.58
N ARG A 104 21.13 -12.32 -2.37
CA ARG A 104 21.38 -13.71 -2.74
C ARG A 104 20.60 -14.67 -1.84
N GLY A 105 19.40 -14.23 -1.46
CA GLY A 105 18.17 -14.99 -1.53
C GLY A 105 18.29 -16.32 -0.84
N VAL A 106 17.86 -16.35 0.41
CA VAL A 106 17.22 -17.47 1.09
C VAL A 106 17.03 -18.65 0.11
N LYS A 107 18.08 -19.45 -0.11
CA LYS A 107 18.03 -20.54 -1.09
C LYS A 107 17.06 -21.54 -0.51
N LEU A 108 16.15 -22.08 -1.31
CA LEU A 108 15.19 -23.08 -0.78
C LEU A 108 15.90 -24.17 0.03
N ALA A 109 17.06 -24.63 -0.46
CA ALA A 109 17.91 -25.55 0.28
C ALA A 109 18.53 -24.89 1.53
N GLY A 110 18.32 -25.52 2.68
CA GLY A 110 18.96 -25.16 3.94
C GLY A 110 18.23 -24.11 4.76
N GLN A 111 16.99 -23.77 4.41
CA GLN A 111 16.17 -22.88 5.25
C GLN A 111 15.53 -23.61 6.42
N ILE A 112 15.55 -22.95 7.57
CA ILE A 112 14.72 -23.30 8.72
C ILE A 112 13.69 -22.19 8.83
N ILE A 113 12.47 -22.52 8.43
CA ILE A 113 11.34 -21.59 8.35
C ILE A 113 10.66 -21.53 9.71
N TYR A 114 10.43 -20.32 10.20
CA TYR A 114 9.57 -20.04 11.34
C TYR A 114 8.33 -19.29 10.87
N GLU A 115 7.19 -19.96 10.85
CA GLU A 115 5.90 -19.34 10.62
C GLU A 115 5.46 -18.57 11.87
N MET A 116 5.09 -17.30 11.71
CA MET A 116 4.61 -16.46 12.79
C MET A 116 3.37 -15.68 12.39
N HIS A 117 2.37 -15.70 13.26
CA HIS A 117 1.21 -14.83 13.12
C HIS A 117 1.43 -13.56 13.95
N ILE A 118 1.54 -12.39 13.30
CA ILE A 118 1.86 -11.12 13.97
C ILE A 118 0.91 -10.78 15.11
N GLY A 119 -0.39 -11.04 14.94
CA GLY A 119 -1.40 -10.70 15.94
C GLY A 119 -1.34 -11.52 17.24
N THR A 120 -0.54 -12.59 17.29
CA THR A 120 -0.43 -13.48 18.46
C THR A 120 1.00 -13.81 18.86
N PHE A 121 1.99 -13.45 18.03
CA PHE A 121 3.40 -13.73 18.29
C PHE A 121 3.95 -13.02 19.54
N THR A 122 3.44 -11.81 19.81
CA THR A 122 3.68 -11.09 21.08
C THR A 122 2.35 -10.63 21.67
N PRO A 123 2.29 -10.34 22.99
CA PRO A 123 1.06 -9.81 23.61
C PRO A 123 0.52 -8.54 22.95
N GLU A 124 1.39 -7.68 22.43
CA GLU A 124 1.02 -6.45 21.72
C GLU A 124 0.46 -6.73 20.33
N GLY A 125 0.83 -7.84 19.70
CA GLY A 125 0.32 -8.25 18.39
C GLY A 125 0.71 -7.31 17.25
N THR A 126 1.92 -6.74 17.26
CA THR A 126 2.36 -5.74 16.27
C THR A 126 3.73 -6.05 15.65
N TRP A 127 3.96 -5.51 14.46
CA TRP A 127 5.28 -5.53 13.81
C TRP A 127 6.40 -4.99 14.69
N ARG A 128 6.15 -3.90 15.45
CA ARG A 128 7.17 -3.30 16.32
C ARG A 128 7.58 -4.23 17.45
N ALA A 129 6.62 -4.86 18.12
CA ALA A 129 6.93 -5.81 19.18
C ALA A 129 7.62 -7.08 18.65
N ALA A 130 7.29 -7.52 17.43
CA ALA A 130 7.96 -8.64 16.79
C ALA A 130 9.46 -8.39 16.53
N ILE A 131 9.87 -7.13 16.27
CA ILE A 131 11.29 -6.76 16.06
C ILE A 131 12.16 -7.19 17.25
N ASP A 132 11.65 -7.02 18.47
CA ASP A 132 12.39 -7.32 19.70
C ASP A 132 12.67 -8.82 19.87
N LYS A 133 11.97 -9.69 19.13
CA LYS A 133 12.15 -11.15 19.15
C LYS A 133 13.06 -11.68 18.04
N LEU A 134 13.40 -10.86 17.04
CA LEU A 134 14.27 -11.27 15.94
C LEU A 134 15.65 -11.79 16.39
N PRO A 135 16.31 -11.22 17.44
CA PRO A 135 17.57 -11.77 17.94
C PRO A 135 17.45 -13.20 18.46
N ASP A 136 16.36 -13.53 19.15
CA ASP A 136 16.11 -14.85 19.73
C ASP A 136 15.82 -15.89 18.63
N LEU A 137 15.03 -15.53 17.61
CA LEU A 137 14.78 -16.37 16.44
C LEU A 137 16.08 -16.68 15.69
N LYS A 138 16.94 -15.67 15.52
CA LYS A 138 18.27 -15.84 14.93
C LYS A 138 19.15 -16.77 15.77
N ALA A 139 19.19 -16.59 17.09
CA ALA A 139 19.96 -17.43 18.00
C ALA A 139 19.47 -18.90 18.01
N SER A 140 18.18 -19.11 17.76
CA SER A 140 17.55 -20.43 17.62
C SER A 140 17.84 -21.10 16.27
N GLY A 141 18.55 -20.43 15.37
CA GLY A 141 18.95 -20.95 14.06
C GLY A 141 17.90 -20.76 12.95
N MET A 142 16.85 -19.98 13.19
CA MET A 142 15.86 -19.66 12.15
C MET A 142 16.49 -18.75 11.09
N THR A 143 16.20 -19.04 9.83
CA THR A 143 16.82 -18.35 8.69
C THR A 143 15.82 -17.66 7.78
N LEU A 144 14.54 -18.04 7.86
CA LEU A 144 13.44 -17.44 7.11
C LEU A 144 12.22 -17.32 8.03
N LEU A 145 11.54 -16.18 7.95
CA LEU A 145 10.25 -15.96 8.60
C LEU A 145 9.15 -16.07 7.54
N GLU A 146 8.14 -16.87 7.83
CA GLU A 146 6.87 -16.89 7.10
C GLU A 146 5.86 -16.15 7.97
N VAL A 147 5.13 -15.19 7.37
CA VAL A 147 4.27 -14.26 8.11
C VAL A 147 2.87 -14.23 7.52
#